data_AF-Q6LDR6-F1
#
_entry.id   AF-Q6LDR6-F1
#
_cell.length_a   1.000
_cell.length_b   1.000
_cell.length_c   1.000
_cell.angle_alpha   90.00
_cell.angle_beta   90.00
_cell.angle_gamma   90.00
#
_symmetry.space_group_name_H-M   'P 1'
#
loop_
_entity.id
_entity.type
_entity.pdbx_description
1 polymer ?
#
loop_
_entity_poly.entity_id
_entity_poly.type
_entity_poly.pdbx_seq_one_letter_code
_entity_poly.pdbx_strand_id
1 'polypeptide(L)' 'MEDLCVANTLFALNLFKHLAKASPTQNLFLSPWSISSTMAMVYMGSRGSTEDQMAK' A
#
# COMPACT_ATOMS: atom_id res chain seq x y z
N MET A 1 4.34 -14.59 9.95
CA MET A 1 4.51 -14.42 8.48
C MET A 1 3.17 -14.30 7.78
N GLU A 2 2.17 -15.05 8.22
CA GLU A 2 0.79 -14.96 7.70
C GLU A 2 0.18 -13.56 7.90
N ASP A 3 0.37 -12.93 9.07
CA ASP A 3 -0.15 -11.57 9.33
C ASP A 3 0.37 -10.52 8.34
N LEU A 4 1.66 -10.62 7.98
CA LEU A 4 2.27 -9.73 6.99
C LEU A 4 1.71 -9.97 5.59
N CYS A 5 1.47 -11.24 5.23
CA CYS A 5 0.83 -11.59 3.96
C CYS A 5 -0.60 -11.04 3.88
N VAL A 6 -1.36 -11.17 4.97
CA VAL A 6 -2.73 -10.63 5.08
C VAL A 6 -2.73 -9.11 5.00
N ALA A 7 -1.84 -8.43 5.75
CA ALA A 7 -1.72 -6.97 5.72
C ALA A 7 -1.38 -6.44 4.31
N ASN A 8 -0.38 -7.02 3.65
CA ASN A 8 -0.01 -6.62 2.28
C ASN A 8 -1.13 -6.89 1.26
N THR A 9 -1.88 -7.98 1.43
CA THR A 9 -3.03 -8.29 0.57
C THR A 9 -4.18 -7.30 0.79
N LEU A 10 -4.46 -6.94 2.04
CA LEU A 10 -5.48 -5.92 2.36
C LEU A 10 -5.08 -4.55 1.80
N PHE A 11 -3.83 -4.15 1.97
CA PHE A 11 -3.28 -2.94 1.37
C PHE A 11 -3.44 -2.95 -0.17
N ALA A 12 -3.08 -4.05 -0.83
CA ALA A 12 -3.23 -4.23 -2.28
C ALA A 12 -4.67 -4.03 -2.75
N LEU A 13 -5.64 -4.66 -2.06
CA LEU A 13 -7.06 -4.56 -2.40
C LEU A 13 -7.60 -3.15 -2.17
N ASN A 14 -7.18 -2.49 -1.09
CA ASN A 14 -7.58 -1.11 -0.79
C ASN A 14 -7.03 -0.13 -1.83
N LEU A 15 -5.75 -0.27 -2.19
CA LEU A 15 -5.11 0.54 -3.22
C LEU A 15 -5.76 0.32 -4.60
N PHE A 16 -5.98 -0.93 -4.99
CA PHE A 16 -6.64 -1.24 -6.25
C PHE A 16 -8.05 -0.65 -6.34
N LYS A 17 -8.86 -0.78 -5.27
CA LYS A 17 -10.20 -0.16 -5.21
C LYS A 17 -10.13 1.36 -5.30
N HIS A 18 -9.14 1.99 -4.68
CA HIS A 18 -8.95 3.43 -4.76
C HIS A 18 -8.62 3.88 -6.20
N LEU A 19 -7.68 3.20 -6.85
CA LEU A 19 -7.29 3.48 -8.24
C LEU A 19 -8.42 3.18 -9.23
N ALA A 20 -9.18 2.10 -9.02
CA ALA A 20 -10.35 1.76 -9.84
C ALA A 20 -11.46 2.82 -9.75
N LYS A 21 -11.62 3.48 -8.59
CA LYS A 21 -12.54 4.62 -8.47
C LYS A 21 -12.04 5.86 -9.20
N ALA A 22 -10.73 6.09 -9.23
CA ALA A 22 -10.12 7.22 -9.92
C ALA A 22 -10.17 7.06 -11.46
N SER A 23 -9.95 5.84 -11.96
CA SER A 23 -9.94 5.52 -13.39
C SER A 23 -10.85 4.32 -13.70
N PRO A 24 -12.19 4.50 -13.72
CA PRO A 24 -13.15 3.40 -13.77
C PRO A 24 -13.19 2.63 -15.10
N THR A 25 -12.67 3.20 -16.18
CA THR A 25 -12.72 2.63 -17.52
C THR A 25 -11.36 2.22 -18.08
N GLN A 26 -10.29 2.46 -17.32
CA GLN A 26 -8.92 2.17 -17.75
C GLN A 26 -8.42 0.86 -17.15
N ASN A 27 -7.55 0.19 -17.89
CA ASN A 27 -6.85 -1.00 -17.38
C ASN A 27 -5.92 -0.59 -16.24
N LEU A 28 -6.02 -1.30 -15.12
CA LEU A 28 -5.16 -1.11 -13.96
C LEU A 28 -4.27 -2.32 -13.76
N PHE A 29 -2.95 -2.10 -13.81
CA PHE A 29 -1.93 -3.12 -13.57
C PHE A 29 -0.87 -2.53 -12.64
N LEU A 30 -0.61 -3.21 -11.52
CA LEU A 30 0.34 -2.76 -10.49
C LEU A 30 0.93 -3.95 -9.74
N SER A 31 2.11 -3.74 -9.13
CA SER A 31 2.76 -4.70 -8.23
C SER A 31 2.59 -4.23 -6.77
N PRO A 32 1.64 -4.79 -6.00
CA PRO A 32 1.39 -4.33 -4.64
C PRO A 32 2.55 -4.60 -3.69
N TRP A 33 3.27 -5.70 -3.91
CA TRP A 33 4.44 -6.07 -3.11
C TRP A 33 5.58 -5.07 -3.27
N SER A 34 5.86 -4.63 -4.51
CA SER A 34 6.90 -3.63 -4.78
C SER A 34 6.59 -2.29 -4.11
N ILE A 35 5.33 -1.85 -4.15
CA ILE A 35 4.87 -0.63 -3.48
C ILE A 35 5.02 -0.77 -1.96
N SER A 36 4.52 -1.87 -1.39
CA SER A 36 4.58 -2.10 0.07
C SER A 36 6.02 -2.15 0.57
N SER A 37 6.91 -2.81 -0.18
CA SER A 37 8.35 -2.88 0.14
C SER A 37 9.01 -1.50 0.10
N THR A 38 8.67 -0.68 -0.91
CA THR A 38 9.19 0.69 -1.02
C THR A 38 8.65 1.58 0.11
N MET A 39 7.36 1.45 0.44
CA MET A 39 6.76 2.18 1.55
C MET A 39 7.36 1.78 2.90
N ALA A 40 7.70 0.52 3.11
CA ALA A 40 8.42 0.08 4.31
C ALA A 40 9.80 0.74 4.43
N MET A 41 10.52 0.90 3.31
CA MET A 41 11.80 1.63 3.30
C MET A 41 11.61 3.11 3.66
N VAL A 42 10.58 3.76 3.11
CA VAL A 42 10.26 5.16 3.42
C VAL A 42 9.80 5.31 4.87
N TYR A 43 9.04 4.37 5.40
CA TYR A 43 8.58 4.34 6.79
C TYR A 43 9.76 4.36 7.78
N MET A 44 10.82 3.58 7.53
CA MET A 44 12.00 3.58 8.40
C MET A 44 12.69 4.95 8.50
N GLY A 45 12.54 5.80 7.47
CA GLY A 45 13.08 7.15 7.43
C GLY A 45 12.11 8.24 7.91
N SER A 46 10.82 7.94 8.07
CA SER A 46 9.81 8.92 8.51
C SER A 46 9.77 9.02 10.04
N ARG A 47 9.30 10.16 10.56
CA ARG A 47 9.19 10.42 12.01
C ARG A 47 7.93 11.21 12.32
N GLY A 48 7.48 11.14 13.57
CA GLY A 48 6.33 11.90 14.06
C GLY A 48 5.05 11.54 13.32
N SER A 49 4.25 12.54 12.98
CA SER A 49 2.94 12.33 12.34
C SER A 49 3.00 11.57 11.01
N THR A 50 4.11 11.66 10.27
CA THR A 50 4.29 10.93 9.01
C THR A 50 4.48 9.44 9.24
N GLU A 51 5.23 9.05 10.27
CA GLU A 51 5.42 7.65 10.68
C GLU A 51 4.07 7.05 11.11
N ASP A 52 3.34 7.78 11.97
CA ASP A 52 2.03 7.36 12.47
C ASP A 52 0.97 7.16 11.38
N GLN A 53 1.04 7.93 10.28
CA GLN A 53 0.14 7.77 9.14
C GLN A 53 0.49 6.57 8.28
N MET A 54 1.78 6.28 8.13
CA MET A 54 2.26 5.16 7.32
C MET A 54 2.09 3.80 8.00
N ALA A 55 2.01 3.77 9.34
CA ALA A 55 1.76 2.55 10.11
C ALA A 55 0.27 2.12 10.15
N LYS A 56 -0.64 2.93 9.59
CA LYS A 56 -2.09 2.68 9.56
C LYS A 56 -2.53 2.03 8.25
#